data_AF-A0A7Y5C6D9-F1
#
_entry.id   AF-A0A7Y5C6D9-F1
#
_cell.length_a   1.000
_cell.length_b   1.000
_cell.length_c   1.000
_cell.angle_alpha   90.00
_cell.angle_beta   90.00
_cell.angle_gamma   90.00
#
_symmetry.space_group_name_H-M   'P 1'
#
loop_
_entity.id
_entity.type
_entity.pdbx_description
1 polymer ?
#
loop_
_entity_poly.entity_id
_entity_poly.type
_entity_poly.pdbx_seq_one_letter_code
_entity_poly.pdbx_strand_id
1 'polypeptide(L)'
;MFYITVKHLRQACSGNHDGPRNACLALLSIAPDFLEFAQPTREFPLPTPGRTRFYFMTYDGPYTAGALEDDLGNNWLPPSPLFHKAHEVIAQVSITNTQPNAPT
;
A
#
# COMPACT_ATOMS: atom_id res chain seq x y z
N MET A 1 12.24 8.88 -0.07
CA MET A 1 10.90 9.33 -0.54
C MET A 1 10.39 8.27 -1.52
N PHE A 2 9.61 7.29 -1.03
CA PHE A 2 9.14 6.17 -1.84
C PHE A 2 7.70 6.42 -2.27
N TYR A 3 7.50 6.69 -3.56
CA TYR A 3 6.18 6.85 -4.16
C TYR A 3 5.65 5.49 -4.60
N ILE A 4 5.01 4.73 -3.69
CA ILE A 4 4.37 3.47 -4.06
C ILE A 4 2.88 3.72 -4.17
N THR A 5 2.50 4.20 -5.36
CA THR A 5 1.12 4.12 -5.83
C THR A 5 0.79 2.64 -6.03
N VAL A 6 -0.44 2.25 -5.65
CA VAL A 6 -1.03 0.89 -5.72
C VAL A 6 -0.77 0.15 -7.05
N LYS A 7 -0.43 0.89 -8.12
CA LYS A 7 -0.02 0.36 -9.43
C LYS A 7 1.19 -0.58 -9.40
N HIS A 8 2.15 -0.38 -8.51
CA HIS A 8 3.33 -1.29 -8.38
C HIS A 8 3.09 -2.48 -7.44
N LEU A 9 2.10 -2.40 -6.54
CA LEU A 9 1.76 -3.50 -5.63
C LEU A 9 1.22 -4.72 -6.39
N ARG A 10 0.49 -4.52 -7.49
CA ARG A 10 -0.15 -5.64 -8.22
C ARG A 10 0.86 -6.68 -8.75
N GLN A 11 2.03 -6.23 -9.21
CA GLN A 11 3.08 -7.15 -9.67
C GLN A 11 3.75 -7.89 -8.49
N ALA A 12 4.01 -7.19 -7.39
CA ALA A 12 4.54 -7.78 -6.16
C ALA A 12 3.63 -8.88 -5.59
N CYS A 13 2.31 -8.68 -5.61
CA CYS A 13 1.34 -9.65 -5.11
C CYS A 13 1.19 -10.89 -6.00
N SER A 14 1.62 -10.82 -7.26
CA SER A 14 1.47 -11.88 -8.26
C SER A 14 2.76 -12.66 -8.55
N GLY A 15 3.85 -12.35 -7.83
CA GLY A 15 5.13 -13.04 -7.94
C GLY A 15 5.13 -14.42 -7.26
N ASN A 16 6.11 -15.26 -7.61
CA ASN A 16 6.26 -16.63 -7.10
C ASN A 16 6.89 -16.70 -5.68
N HIS A 17 6.89 -15.59 -4.94
CA HIS A 17 7.51 -15.48 -3.62
C HIS A 17 6.44 -15.39 -2.54
N ASP A 18 6.47 -16.33 -1.61
CA ASP A 18 5.46 -16.42 -0.54
C ASP A 18 5.44 -15.17 0.36
N GLY A 19 6.59 -14.54 0.62
CA GLY A 19 6.68 -13.33 1.46
C GLY A 19 5.84 -12.15 0.95
N PRO A 20 6.17 -11.57 -0.22
CA PRO A 20 5.39 -10.49 -0.83
C PRO A 20 3.91 -10.86 -1.03
N ARG A 21 3.62 -12.10 -1.45
CA ARG A 21 2.25 -12.59 -1.65
C ARG A 21 1.46 -12.59 -0.35
N ASN A 22 2.00 -13.13 0.74
CA ASN A 22 1.30 -13.19 2.02
C ASN A 22 1.09 -11.79 2.62
N ALA A 23 2.08 -10.90 2.52
CA ALA A 23 1.93 -9.51 2.93
C ALA A 23 0.83 -8.79 2.13
N CYS A 24 0.74 -9.04 0.82
CA CYS A 24 -0.33 -8.51 -0.01
C CYS A 24 -1.70 -9.02 0.39
N LEU A 25 -1.84 -10.33 0.65
CA LEU A 25 -3.11 -10.91 1.09
C LEU A 25 -3.54 -10.31 2.44
N ALA A 26 -2.59 -10.13 3.38
CA ALA A 26 -2.86 -9.48 4.65
C ALA A 26 -3.34 -8.03 4.45
N LEU A 27 -2.67 -7.25 3.59
CA LEU A 27 -3.10 -5.88 3.25
C LEU A 27 -4.51 -5.85 2.64
N LEU A 28 -4.77 -6.71 1.65
CA LEU A 28 -6.07 -6.76 0.97
C LEU A 28 -7.20 -7.21 1.89
N SER A 29 -6.91 -8.06 2.88
CA SER A 29 -7.91 -8.55 3.84
C SER A 29 -8.46 -7.45 4.74
N ILE A 30 -7.65 -6.44 5.08
CA ILE A 30 -8.05 -5.35 5.97
C ILE A 30 -8.48 -4.09 5.22
N ALA A 31 -8.16 -3.97 3.93
CA ALA A 31 -8.45 -2.76 3.15
C ALA A 31 -9.94 -2.34 3.12
N PRO A 32 -10.92 -3.27 3.06
CA PRO A 32 -12.34 -2.91 3.07
C PRO A 32 -12.78 -2.16 4.34
N ASP A 33 -12.18 -2.46 5.49
CA ASP A 33 -12.53 -1.86 6.79
C ASP A 33 -12.23 -0.36 6.83
N PHE A 34 -11.41 0.15 5.91
CA PHE A 34 -11.04 1.56 5.84
C PHE A 34 -11.81 2.37 4.80
N LEU A 35 -12.76 1.75 4.07
CA LEU A 35 -13.57 2.45 3.08
C LEU A 35 -14.44 3.56 3.70
N GLU A 36 -14.85 3.42 4.96
CA GLU A 36 -15.61 4.45 5.67
C GLU A 36 -14.84 5.77 5.86
N PHE A 37 -13.50 5.73 5.83
CA PHE A 37 -12.63 6.91 5.92
C PHE A 37 -12.24 7.47 4.56
N ALA A 38 -12.75 6.88 3.47
CA ALA A 38 -12.46 7.28 2.10
C ALA A 38 -13.64 8.01 1.46
N GLN A 39 -13.34 8.80 0.43
CA GLN A 39 -14.33 9.54 -0.35
C GLN A 39 -14.25 9.12 -1.81
N PRO A 40 -15.36 9.08 -2.57
CA PRO A 40 -15.34 8.82 -4.00
C PRO A 40 -14.40 9.79 -4.72
N THR A 41 -13.64 9.29 -5.70
CA THR A 41 -12.77 10.12 -6.53
C THR A 41 -12.89 9.76 -8.00
N ARG A 42 -12.66 10.74 -8.87
CA ARG A 42 -12.43 10.55 -10.31
C ARG A 42 -11.04 11.02 -10.74
N GLU A 43 -10.26 11.54 -9.80
CA GLU A 43 -8.94 12.10 -10.02
C GLU A 43 -7.89 11.29 -9.26
N PHE A 44 -6.71 11.18 -9.87
CA PHE A 44 -5.58 10.42 -9.32
C PHE A 44 -4.32 11.28 -9.21
N PRO A 45 -4.37 12.42 -8.50
CA PRO A 45 -3.17 13.24 -8.31
C PRO A 45 -2.10 12.47 -7.54
N LEU A 46 -0.84 12.79 -7.84
CA LEU A 46 0.28 12.31 -7.02
C LEU A 46 0.17 12.92 -5.61
N PRO A 47 0.57 12.19 -4.57
CA PRO A 47 0.64 12.76 -3.24
C PRO A 47 1.69 13.89 -3.19
N THR A 48 1.37 14.96 -2.49
CA THR A 48 2.33 16.01 -2.16
C THR A 48 3.38 15.46 -1.18
N PRO A 49 4.58 16.06 -1.08
CA PRO A 49 5.58 15.66 -0.10
C PRO A 49 5.02 15.58 1.33
N GLY A 50 5.43 14.55 2.09
CA GLY A 50 4.99 14.31 3.47
C GLY A 50 3.56 13.83 3.63
N ARG A 51 2.85 13.54 2.53
CA ARG A 51 1.50 13.00 2.54
C ARG A 51 1.44 11.64 1.88
N THR A 52 0.60 10.78 2.44
CA THR A 52 0.21 9.52 1.82
C THR A 52 -1.20 9.63 1.28
N ARG A 53 -1.45 8.99 0.13
CA ARG A 53 -2.77 8.88 -0.46
C ARG A 53 -3.08 7.43 -0.82
N PHE A 54 -4.16 6.92 -0.27
CA PHE A 54 -4.73 5.62 -0.60
C PHE A 54 -5.73 5.77 -1.73
N TYR A 55 -5.80 4.73 -2.57
CA TYR A 55 -6.81 4.58 -3.59
C TYR A 55 -7.39 3.18 -3.50
N PHE A 56 -8.70 3.10 -3.32
CA PHE A 56 -9.45 1.85 -3.24
C PHE A 56 -10.23 1.69 -4.54
N MET A 57 -10.05 0.57 -5.21
CA MET A 57 -10.75 0.24 -6.45
C MET A 57 -11.89 -0.72 -6.10
N THR A 58 -13.12 -0.19 -6.01
CA THR A 58 -14.31 -1.00 -5.69
C THR A 58 -15.21 -1.14 -6.92
N TYR A 59 -16.24 -1.98 -6.82
CA TYR A 59 -17.24 -2.11 -7.89
C TYR A 59 -18.06 -0.83 -8.09
N ASP A 60 -18.29 -0.06 -7.03
CA ASP A 60 -19.03 1.21 -7.07
C ASP A 60 -18.20 2.39 -7.61
N GLY A 61 -16.90 2.17 -7.77
CA GLY A 61 -15.97 3.14 -8.34
C GLY A 61 -14.71 3.34 -7.48
N PRO A 62 -13.84 4.29 -7.85
CA PRO A 62 -12.65 4.58 -7.08
C PRO A 62 -12.96 5.45 -5.86
N TYR A 63 -12.35 5.11 -4.72
CA TYR A 63 -12.35 5.91 -3.49
C TYR A 63 -10.93 6.31 -3.13
N THR A 64 -10.76 7.43 -2.42
CA THR A 64 -9.47 7.91 -1.95
C THR A 64 -9.54 8.39 -0.51
N ALA A 65 -8.46 8.17 0.22
CA ALA A 65 -8.19 8.75 1.53
C ALA A 65 -6.78 9.31 1.53
N GLY A 66 -6.53 10.41 2.25
CA GLY A 66 -5.21 11.01 2.34
C GLY A 66 -4.94 11.60 3.71
N ALA A 67 -3.71 11.45 4.17
CA ALA A 67 -3.26 11.92 5.48
C ALA A 67 -1.76 12.27 5.46
N LEU A 68 -1.28 12.88 6.54
CA LEU A 68 0.16 13.08 6.76
C LEU A 68 0.82 11.71 7.00
N GLU A 69 2.02 11.54 6.42
CA GLU A 69 2.81 10.33 6.60
C GLU A 69 3.15 10.10 8.08
N ASP A 70 3.51 11.16 8.80
CA ASP A 70 3.86 11.09 10.23
C ASP A 70 2.67 10.64 11.09
N ASP A 71 1.47 11.18 10.84
CA ASP A 71 0.28 10.79 11.60
C ASP A 71 -0.07 9.31 11.38
N LEU A 72 0.07 8.84 10.14
CA LEU A 72 -0.13 7.44 9.79
C LEU A 72 0.94 6.55 10.43
N GLY A 73 2.20 6.94 10.31
CA GLY A 73 3.36 6.22 10.83
C GLY A 73 3.35 6.08 12.35
N ASN A 74 2.91 7.12 13.07
CA ASN A 74 2.82 7.13 14.54
C ASN A 74 1.52 6.50 15.08
N ASN A 75 0.71 5.88 14.23
CA ASN A 75 -0.54 5.21 14.62
C ASN A 75 -1.61 6.14 15.23
N TRP A 76 -1.67 7.39 14.77
CA TRP A 76 -2.60 8.40 15.30
C TRP A 76 -3.93 8.44 14.55
N LEU A 77 -4.02 7.80 13.39
CA LEU A 77 -5.21 7.85 12.54
C LEU A 77 -5.81 6.47 12.36
N PRO A 78 -7.15 6.36 12.18
CA PRO A 78 -7.78 5.09 11.88
C PRO A 78 -7.12 4.30 10.73
N PRO A 79 -6.76 4.89 9.56
CA PRO A 79 -6.06 4.17 8.49
C PRO A 79 -4.57 3.83 8.74
N SER A 80 -4.02 4.09 9.91
CA SER A 80 -2.62 3.74 10.23
C SER A 80 -2.28 2.24 10.06
N PRO A 81 -3.14 1.27 10.44
CA PRO A 81 -2.85 -0.15 10.19
C PRO A 81 -2.73 -0.48 8.70
N LEU A 82 -3.54 0.17 7.85
CA LEU A 82 -3.46 0.05 6.40
C LEU A 82 -2.11 0.56 5.87
N PHE A 83 -1.66 1.70 6.40
CA PHE A 83 -0.35 2.27 6.09
C PHE A 83 0.78 1.28 6.42
N HIS A 84 0.80 0.74 7.65
CA HIS A 84 1.84 -0.20 8.06
C HIS A 84 1.83 -1.50 7.24
N LYS A 85 0.65 -2.04 6.92
CA LYS A 85 0.54 -3.22 6.04
C LYS A 85 1.03 -2.95 4.62
N ALA A 86 0.80 -1.76 4.09
CA ALA A 86 1.37 -1.37 2.80
C ALA A 86 2.90 -1.32 2.86
N HIS A 87 3.47 -0.76 3.93
CA HIS A 87 4.92 -0.76 4.16
C HIS A 87 5.51 -2.17 4.34
N GLU A 88 4.78 -3.09 4.96
CA GLU A 88 5.19 -4.50 5.08
C GLU A 88 5.37 -5.14 3.69
N VAL A 89 4.42 -4.90 2.76
CA VAL A 89 4.58 -5.38 1.37
C VAL A 89 5.83 -4.81 0.72
N ILE A 90 6.05 -3.50 0.86
CA ILE A 90 7.20 -2.81 0.28
C ILE A 90 8.51 -3.41 0.81
N ALA A 91 8.57 -3.69 2.12
CA ALA A 91 9.70 -4.33 2.76
C ALA A 91 9.94 -5.74 2.20
N GLN A 92 8.89 -6.57 2.08
CA GLN A 92 8.99 -7.92 1.51
C GLN A 92 9.48 -7.94 0.06
N VAL A 93 9.00 -6.99 -0.76
CA VAL A 93 9.47 -6.82 -2.14
C VAL A 93 10.94 -6.44 -2.17
N SER A 94 11.36 -5.55 -1.27
CA SER A 94 12.75 -5.11 -1.18
C SER A 94 13.70 -6.26 -0.79
N ILE A 95 13.28 -7.10 0.16
CA ILE A 95 14.03 -8.31 0.55
C ILE A 95 14.20 -9.25 -0.64
N THR A 96 13.13 -9.51 -1.38
CA THR A 96 13.14 -10.38 -2.56
C THR A 96 14.08 -9.84 -3.65
N ASN A 97 14.07 -8.53 -3.88
CA ASN A 97 14.93 -7.88 -4.86
C ASN A 97 16.42 -7.78 -4.43
N THR A 98 16.71 -8.02 -3.13
CA THR A 98 18.06 -7.95 -2.56
C THR A 98 18.71 -9.34 -2.39
N GLN A 99 18.06 -10.43 -2.81
CA GLN A 99 18.75 -11.71 -2.91
C GLN A 99 19.86 -11.63 -3.97
N PRO A 100 21.15 -11.80 -3.60
CA PRO A 100 22.20 -11.87 -4.59
C PRO A 100 22.01 -13.17 -5.36
N ASN A 101 21.68 -13.03 -6.63
CA ASN A 101 22.01 -14.00 -7.67
C ASN A 101 23.40 -14.59 -7.37
N ALA A 102 23.42 -15.84 -6.90
CA ALA A 102 24.64 -16.59 -6.65
C ALA A 102 25.48 -16.62 -7.94
N PRO A 103 26.79 -16.34 -7.87
CA PRO A 103 27.65 -16.43 -9.05
C PRO A 103 27.74 -17.90 -9.51
N THR A 104 27.46 -18.09 -10.80
CA THR A 104 27.68 -19.31 -11.59
C THR A 104 29.14 -19.75 -11.56
#